data_AF-A0A9W4LQP8-F1
#
_entry.id   AF-A0A9W4LQP8-F1
#
_cell.length_a   1.000
_cell.length_b   1.000
_cell.length_c   1.000
_cell.angle_alpha   90.00
_cell.angle_beta   90.00
_cell.angle_gamma   90.00
#
_symmetry.space_group_name_H-M   'P 1'
#
loop_
_entity.id
_entity.type
_entity.pdbx_description
1 polymer ?
#
loop_
_entity_poly.entity_id
_entity_poly.type
_entity_poly.pdbx_seq_one_letter_code
_entity_poly.pdbx_strand_id
1 'polypeptide(L)' 'MCATCHVYLDPAAAELFGERSDVEEVMLDMATAERRPTSRLSCQLIIEAGMSEIDIHLPNNQY' A
#
# COMPACT_ATOMS: atom_id res chain seq x y z
N MET A 1 -10.90 -8.36 5.97
CA MET A 1 -10.36 -6.98 5.96
C MET A 1 -9.56 -6.80 7.25
N CYS A 2 -8.26 -6.50 7.20
CA CYS A 2 -7.38 -6.61 8.38
C CYS A 2 -6.32 -5.51 8.59
N ALA A 3 -6.00 -4.67 7.59
CA ALA A 3 -4.90 -3.68 7.61
C ALA A 3 -3.47 -4.22 7.84
N THR A 4 -3.29 -5.53 8.03
CA THR A 4 -1.98 -6.15 8.34
C THR A 4 -1.08 -6.39 7.12
N CYS A 5 -1.44 -5.84 5.96
CA CYS A 5 -0.64 -5.86 4.72
C CYS A 5 -0.14 -4.46 4.35
N HIS A 6 -0.05 -3.56 5.34
CA HIS A 6 0.33 -2.17 5.14
C HIS A 6 1.79 -2.05 4.65
N VAL A 7 1.99 -1.31 3.57
CA VAL A 7 3.30 -1.00 2.98
C VAL A 7 3.41 0.49 2.68
N TYR A 8 4.62 1.00 2.52
CA TYR A 8 4.87 2.31 1.91
C TYR A 8 5.38 2.08 0.49
N LEU A 9 4.60 2.51 -0.49
CA LEU A 9 4.92 2.39 -1.90
C LEU A 9 5.89 3.49 -2.33
N ASP A 10 6.90 3.16 -3.14
CA ASP A 10 7.75 4.20 -3.73
C ASP A 10 6.90 5.15 -4.61
N PRO A 11 7.03 6.48 -4.46
CA PRO A 11 6.30 7.44 -5.28
C PRO A 11 6.44 7.23 -6.79
N ALA A 12 7.58 6.71 -7.27
CA ALA A 12 7.81 6.41 -8.68
C ALA A 12 6.90 5.28 -9.19
N ALA A 13 6.43 4.41 -8.31
CA ALA A 13 5.49 3.33 -8.63
C ALA A 13 4.02 3.71 -8.40
N ALA A 14 3.72 4.90 -7.86
CA ALA A 14 2.35 5.30 -7.51
C ALA A 14 1.42 5.33 -8.73
N GLU A 15 1.91 5.80 -9.89
CA GLU A 15 1.12 5.86 -11.13
C GLU A 15 0.76 4.47 -11.68
N LEU A 16 1.49 3.42 -11.31
CA LEU A 16 1.24 2.05 -11.78
C LEU A 16 0.00 1.40 -11.14
N PHE A 17 -0.42 1.88 -9.97
CA PHE A 17 -1.48 1.25 -9.17
C PHE A 17 -2.73 2.12 -8.98
N GLY A 18 -2.73 3.32 -9.55
CA GLY A 18 -3.82 4.28 -9.39
C GLY A 18 -4.07 4.71 -7.94
N GLU A 19 -5.20 5.38 -7.75
CA GLU A 19 -5.63 5.85 -6.44
C GLU A 19 -6.15 4.70 -5.56
N ARG A 20 -6.11 4.92 -4.24
CA ARG A 20 -6.69 3.97 -3.28
C ARG A 20 -8.20 3.98 -3.42
N SER A 21 -8.81 2.82 -3.21
CA SER A 21 -10.27 2.73 -3.06
C SER A 21 -10.73 3.31 -1.71
N ASP A 22 -12.01 3.68 -1.60
CA ASP A 22 -12.62 4.11 -0.32
C ASP A 22 -12.43 3.08 0.80
N VAL A 23 -12.48 1.80 0.43
CA VAL A 23 -12.28 0.69 1.37
C VAL A 23 -10.82 0.64 1.84
N GLU A 24 -9.87 0.84 0.93
CA GLU A 24 -8.45 0.89 1.27
C GLU A 24 -8.16 2.10 2.16
N GLU A 25 -8.73 3.26 1.87
CA GLU A 25 -8.64 4.48 2.67
C GLU A 25 -9.09 4.25 4.12
N VAL A 26 -10.29 3.69 4.32
CA VAL A 26 -10.82 3.38 5.66
C VAL A 26 -9.94 2.38 6.40
N MET A 27 -9.40 1.38 5.71
CA MET A 27 -8.57 0.36 6.35
C MET A 27 -7.18 0.88 6.72
N LEU A 28 -6.62 1.82 5.96
CA LEU A 28 -5.35 2.45 6.30
C LEU A 28 -5.46 3.31 7.56
N ASP A 29 -6.64 3.83 7.89
CA ASP A 29 -6.90 4.50 9.18
C ASP A 29 -6.87 3.53 10.37
N MET A 30 -7.00 2.23 10.12
CA MET A 30 -6.93 1.17 11.13
C MET A 30 -5.55 0.50 11.20
N ALA A 31 -4.57 0.93 10.38
CA ALA A 31 -3.24 0.33 10.38
C ALA A 31 -2.50 0.61 11.69
N THR A 32 -1.79 -0.39 12.21
CA THR A 32 -1.01 -0.27 13.47
C THR A 32 0.15 0.71 13.33
N ALA A 33 0.79 0.74 12.16
CA ALA A 33 1.91 1.62 11.88
C ALA A 33 1.42 2.99 11.37
N GLU A 34 2.30 3.99 11.49
CA GLU A 34 2.02 5.35 11.01
C GLU A 34 1.55 5.34 9.55
N ARG A 35 0.37 5.94 9.32
CA ARG A 35 -0.15 6.18 7.97
C ARG A 35 0.61 7.33 7.31
N ARG A 36 1.04 7.14 6.06
CA ARG A 36 1.79 8.10 5.25
C ARG A 36 1.08 8.34 3.91
N PRO A 37 1.40 9.42 3.19
CA PRO A 37 0.89 9.66 1.84
C PRO A 37 1.18 8.52 0.86
N THR A 38 2.22 7.73 1.10
CA THR A 38 2.58 6.55 0.29
C THR A 38 2.06 5.22 0.85
N SER A 39 1.29 5.23 1.95
CA SER A 39 0.71 4.00 2.51
C SER A 39 -0.19 3.30 1.50
N ARG A 40 -0.05 1.99 1.35
CA ARG A 40 -0.95 1.14 0.58
C ARG A 40 -1.20 -0.16 1.33
N LEU A 41 -2.26 -0.87 0.97
CA LEU A 41 -2.45 -2.26 1.36
C LEU A 41 -1.91 -3.14 0.23
N SER A 42 -0.85 -3.91 0.47
CA SER A 42 -0.17 -4.66 -0.60
C SER A 42 -1.09 -5.69 -1.28
N CYS A 43 -2.12 -6.17 -0.59
CA CYS A 43 -3.14 -7.04 -1.18
C CYS A 43 -4.03 -6.36 -2.24
N GLN A 44 -3.95 -5.04 -2.37
CA GLN A 44 -4.64 -4.24 -3.39
C GLN A 44 -3.69 -3.80 -4.52
N LEU A 45 -2.38 -4.07 -4.41
CA LEU A 45 -1.39 -3.76 -5.43
C LEU A 45 -1.25 -4.96 -6.37
N ILE A 46 -2.07 -5.01 -7.42
CA ILE A 46 -2.09 -6.12 -8.37
C ILE A 46 -0.96 -5.94 -9.38
N ILE A 47 -0.09 -6.93 -9.48
CA ILE A 47 1.04 -6.94 -10.42
C ILE A 47 0.60 -7.55 -11.75
N GLU A 48 0.82 -6.83 -12.84
CA GLU A 48 0.51 -7.27 -14.19
C GLU A 48 1.78 -7.53 -15.02
N ALA A 49 1.63 -8.29 -16.10
CA ALA A 49 2.73 -8.58 -17.00
C ALA A 49 3.25 -7.29 -17.67
N GLY A 50 4.56 -7.09 -17.65
CA GLY A 50 5.21 -5.92 -18.25
C GLY A 50 5.36 -4.71 -17.33
N MET A 51 4.94 -4.80 -16.07
CA MET A 51 5.27 -3.78 -15.06
C MET A 51 6.78 -3.75 -14.79
N SER A 52 7.30 -2.55 -14.52
CA SER A 52 8.67 -2.35 -14.08
C SER A 52 8.89 -2.87 -12.66
N GLU A 53 10.14 -2.84 -12.21
CA GLU A 53 10.47 -3.04 -10.80
C GLU A 53 9.70 -2.05 -9.91
N ILE A 54 9.27 -2.52 -8.74
CA ILE A 54 8.44 -1.78 -7.80
C ILE A 54 9.08 -1.92 -6.41
N ASP A 55 9.52 -0.80 -5.88
CA ASP A 55 10.06 -0.73 -4.53
C ASP A 55 8.94 -0.45 -3.51
N ILE A 56 8.96 -1.21 -2.41
CA ILE A 56 8.09 -1.00 -1.26
C ILE A 56 8.88 -1.11 0.03
N HIS A 57 8.45 -0.37 1.04
CA HIS A 57 8.99 -0.47 2.39
C HIS A 57 7.95 -1.04 3.34
N LEU A 58 8.38 -2.01 4.15
CA LEU A 58 7.56 -2.54 5.24
C LEU A 58 7.65 -1.63 6.46
N PRO A 59 6.52 -1.34 7.14
CA PRO A 59 6.54 -0.69 8.44
C PRO A 59 7.10 -1.63 9.52
N ASN A 60 7.44 -1.06 10.67
CA ASN A 60 8.05 -1.81 11.79
C ASN A 60 7.10 -2.81 12.46
N ASN A 61 5.79 -2.70 12.24
CA ASN A 61 4.79 -3.61 12.82
C ASN A 61 3.49 -3.63 12.01
N GLN A 62 2.70 -4.71 12.16
CA GLN A 62 1.39 -4.92 11.56
C GLN A 62 0.30 -5.33 12.58
N TYR A 63 0.66 -5.60 13.85
CA TYR A 63 -0.27 -6.10 14.88
C TYR A 63 0.06 -5.63 16.31
#